data_AF-F9GAB2-F1
#
_entry.id   AF-F9GAB2-F1
#
_cell.length_a   1.000
_cell.length_b   1.000
_cell.length_c   1.000
_cell.angle_alpha   90.00
_cell.angle_beta   90.00
_cell.angle_gamma   90.00
#
_symmetry.space_group_name_H-M   'P 1'
#
loop_
_entity.id
_entity.type
_entity.pdbx_description
1 polymer ?
#
loop_
_entity_poly.entity_id
_entity_poly.type
_entity_poly.pdbx_seq_one_letter_code
_entity_poly.pdbx_strand_id
1 'polypeptide(L)'
;MAERITIEELLARNKTVMVSHKPGPTFQFLAENQVAVAKTLVVSCADPRSDPSYILGLNFGDCGSTHFTNEEVRSVLRQRAPRAAAEMKVESVDFGAVSDLPNSVVRDVKFLKESKLVREELKENIKGYLYDIKTGSLEEILG
;
A
#
# COMPACT_ATOMS: atom_id res chain seq x y z
N MET A 1 -7.48 -19.82 16.85
CA MET A 1 -7.43 -19.51 15.40
C MET A 1 -8.61 -18.63 15.09
N ALA A 2 -8.50 -17.67 14.15
CA ALA A 2 -9.65 -16.91 13.70
C ALA A 2 -10.62 -17.81 12.91
N GLU A 3 -11.92 -17.51 12.94
CA GLU A 3 -12.89 -18.21 12.10
C GLU A 3 -12.71 -17.87 10.61
N ARG A 4 -13.11 -18.81 9.76
CA ARG A 4 -12.91 -18.74 8.32
C ARG A 4 -14.10 -18.05 7.65
N ILE A 5 -13.99 -16.72 7.52
CA ILE A 5 -14.96 -15.85 6.84
C ILE A 5 -15.38 -16.47 5.49
N THR A 6 -16.69 -16.49 5.21
CA THR A 6 -17.25 -17.07 3.97
C THR A 6 -17.58 -16.00 2.93
N ILE A 7 -17.81 -16.42 1.68
CA ILE A 7 -18.19 -15.51 0.59
C ILE A 7 -19.58 -14.90 0.85
N GLU A 8 -20.51 -15.69 1.39
CA GLU A 8 -21.85 -15.28 1.78
C GLU A 8 -21.80 -14.20 2.87
N GLU A 9 -20.86 -14.33 3.82
CA GLU A 9 -20.62 -13.34 4.86
C GLU A 9 -20.02 -12.03 4.31
N LEU A 10 -19.05 -12.11 3.39
CA LEU A 10 -18.50 -10.94 2.70
C LEU A 10 -19.58 -10.20 1.88
N LEU A 11 -20.47 -10.94 1.21
CA LEU A 11 -21.62 -10.38 0.50
C LEU A 11 -22.68 -9.79 1.45
N ALA A 12 -22.87 -10.37 2.64
CA ALA A 12 -23.73 -9.81 3.69
C ALA A 12 -23.16 -8.50 4.26
N ARG A 13 -21.84 -8.44 4.49
CA ARG A 13 -21.12 -7.22 4.89
C ARG A 13 -21.19 -6.14 3.80
N ASN A 14 -21.09 -6.49 2.52
CA ASN A 14 -21.24 -5.52 1.42
C ASN A 14 -22.64 -4.89 1.39
N LYS A 15 -23.71 -5.65 1.67
CA LYS A 15 -25.09 -5.13 1.69
C LYS A 15 -25.33 -4.01 2.70
N THR A 16 -24.58 -3.93 3.81
CA THR A 16 -24.72 -2.79 4.75
C THR A 16 -24.04 -1.54 4.20
N VAL A 17 -22.87 -1.69 3.55
CA VAL A 17 -22.17 -0.60 2.85
C VAL A 17 -23.00 -0.04 1.69
N MET A 18 -23.73 -0.89 0.95
CA MET A 18 -24.62 -0.46 -0.14
C MET A 18 -25.69 0.55 0.29
N VAL A 19 -26.12 0.56 1.55
CA VAL A 19 -27.16 1.48 2.06
C VAL A 19 -26.64 2.91 2.25
N SER A 20 -25.34 3.06 2.55
CA SER A 20 -24.71 4.36 2.83
C SER A 20 -23.73 4.83 1.74
N HIS A 21 -23.35 3.94 0.80
CA HIS A 21 -22.41 4.26 -0.26
C HIS A 21 -22.92 5.38 -1.17
N LYS A 22 -22.10 6.42 -1.29
CA LYS A 22 -22.26 7.48 -2.29
C LYS A 22 -21.10 7.34 -3.29
N PRO A 23 -21.37 7.24 -4.61
CA PRO A 23 -20.30 7.20 -5.59
C PRO A 23 -19.54 8.53 -5.59
N GLY A 24 -18.21 8.47 -5.73
CA GLY A 24 -17.40 9.66 -5.94
C GLY A 24 -17.70 10.30 -7.30
N PRO A 25 -17.48 11.63 -7.46
CA PRO A 25 -17.62 12.29 -8.75
C PRO A 25 -16.62 11.72 -9.77
N THR A 26 -17.03 11.61 -11.03
CA THR A 26 -16.16 11.12 -12.11
C THR A 26 -15.15 12.20 -12.51
N PHE A 27 -14.00 11.80 -13.07
CA PHE A 27 -13.02 12.76 -13.61
C PHE A 27 -13.61 13.68 -14.68
N GLN A 28 -14.58 13.20 -15.46
CA GLN A 28 -15.33 14.03 -16.41
C GLN A 28 -16.14 15.12 -15.71
N PHE A 29 -16.95 14.76 -14.70
CA PHE A 29 -17.72 15.72 -13.91
C PHE A 29 -16.82 16.75 -13.21
N LEU A 30 -15.70 16.30 -12.65
CA LEU A 30 -14.71 17.17 -11.98
C LEU A 30 -14.11 18.20 -12.96
N ALA A 31 -13.79 17.79 -14.19
CA ALA A 31 -13.27 18.68 -15.23
C ALA A 31 -14.34 19.68 -15.73
N GLU A 32 -15.56 19.20 -16.03
CA GLU A 32 -16.68 20.03 -16.50
C GLU A 32 -17.08 21.11 -15.49
N ASN A 33 -17.09 20.75 -14.20
CA ASN A 33 -17.49 21.65 -13.11
C ASN A 33 -16.28 22.39 -12.47
N GLN A 34 -15.10 22.32 -13.10
CA GLN A 34 -13.85 23.00 -12.68
C GLN A 34 -13.46 22.73 -11.21
N VAL A 35 -13.79 21.53 -10.70
CA VAL A 35 -13.55 21.17 -9.30
C VAL A 35 -12.06 20.94 -9.09
N ALA A 36 -11.46 21.69 -8.16
CA ALA A 36 -10.06 21.57 -7.82
C ALA A 36 -9.75 20.19 -7.20
N VAL A 37 -9.03 19.34 -7.95
CA VAL A 37 -8.53 18.05 -7.46
C VAL A 37 -7.17 18.19 -6.77
N ALA A 38 -6.94 17.37 -5.74
CA ALA A 38 -5.62 17.23 -5.14
C ALA A 38 -4.62 16.70 -6.19
N LYS A 39 -3.43 17.28 -6.23
CA LYS A 39 -2.34 16.91 -7.18
C LYS A 39 -1.28 16.01 -6.54
N THR A 40 -1.55 15.53 -5.32
CA THR A 40 -0.65 14.70 -4.51
C THR A 40 -0.98 13.23 -4.72
N LEU A 41 0.05 12.42 -5.02
CA LEU A 41 -0.01 10.96 -4.98
C LEU A 41 0.64 10.50 -3.67
N VAL A 42 0.05 9.52 -2.99
CA VAL A 42 0.60 8.90 -1.78
C VAL A 42 0.90 7.42 -2.04
N VAL A 43 2.01 6.91 -1.51
CA VAL A 43 2.51 5.54 -1.66
C VAL A 43 2.88 4.98 -0.27
N SER A 44 2.62 3.69 -0.01
CA SER A 44 2.77 2.97 1.28
C SER A 44 2.92 1.43 1.02
N CYS A 45 2.86 0.51 2.02
CA CYS A 45 2.31 -0.86 1.70
C CYS A 45 0.95 -0.56 1.05
N ALA A 46 0.42 -1.53 0.33
CA ALA A 46 -0.99 -1.75 0.50
C ALA A 46 -1.27 -2.20 1.96
N ASP A 47 -0.93 -1.42 3.03
CA ASP A 47 -1.20 -1.67 4.48
C ASP A 47 -2.32 -0.76 4.93
N PRO A 48 -3.58 -1.19 4.74
CA PRO A 48 -4.66 -0.42 5.31
C PRO A 48 -4.74 -0.36 6.87
N ARG A 49 -3.81 -0.90 7.67
CA ARG A 49 -3.60 -0.41 9.07
C ARG A 49 -2.80 0.90 9.07
N SER A 50 -1.84 0.99 8.16
CA SER A 50 -1.16 2.22 7.76
C SER A 50 -1.88 2.87 6.57
N ASP A 51 -3.22 2.82 6.56
CA ASP A 51 -4.03 3.30 5.44
C ASP A 51 -3.76 4.79 5.24
N PRO A 52 -3.13 5.21 4.12
CA PRO A 52 -2.77 6.62 3.92
C PRO A 52 -4.00 7.52 3.94
N SER A 53 -5.13 6.94 3.56
CA SER A 53 -6.44 7.52 3.72
C SER A 53 -6.75 7.80 5.20
N TYR A 54 -6.95 6.79 6.06
CA TYR A 54 -7.18 6.95 7.52
C TYR A 54 -6.18 7.89 8.21
N ILE A 55 -4.88 7.75 7.92
CA ILE A 55 -3.80 8.57 8.49
C ILE A 55 -3.98 10.06 8.15
N LEU A 56 -4.42 10.38 6.93
CA LEU A 56 -4.52 11.74 6.39
C LEU A 56 -5.97 12.29 6.37
N GLY A 57 -6.94 11.59 6.97
CA GLY A 57 -8.33 12.05 7.11
C GLY A 57 -9.35 11.51 6.09
N LEU A 58 -9.06 10.36 5.45
CA LEU A 58 -9.88 9.62 4.48
C LEU A 58 -10.17 8.16 5.04
N ASN A 59 -10.47 7.10 4.25
CA ASN A 59 -10.79 5.71 4.74
C ASN A 59 -10.24 4.56 3.80
N PHE A 60 -10.12 3.23 4.10
CA PHE A 60 -9.94 2.32 5.29
C PHE A 60 -9.99 0.82 4.80
N GLY A 61 -9.43 -0.29 5.34
CA GLY A 61 -8.52 -0.63 6.48
C GLY A 61 -7.95 -2.12 6.43
N ASP A 62 -6.77 -2.41 7.07
CA ASP A 62 -5.90 -3.65 7.19
C ASP A 62 -4.88 -4.23 6.07
N CYS A 63 -3.52 -4.34 6.29
CA CYS A 63 -2.53 -5.36 5.70
C CYS A 63 -1.57 -5.97 6.74
N GLY A 64 -0.66 -6.85 6.28
CA GLY A 64 0.37 -7.50 7.10
C GLY A 64 1.69 -7.85 6.41
N SER A 65 2.22 -7.00 5.52
CA SER A 65 3.54 -7.23 4.88
C SER A 65 4.72 -7.12 5.84
N THR A 66 4.54 -6.47 6.98
CA THR A 66 5.55 -6.30 8.04
C THR A 66 5.78 -7.55 8.90
N HIS A 67 5.17 -8.69 8.55
CA HIS A 67 5.23 -9.93 9.33
C HIS A 67 5.99 -11.08 8.65
N PHE A 68 6.72 -10.82 7.55
CA PHE A 68 7.52 -11.83 6.87
C PHE A 68 8.76 -11.26 6.17
N THR A 69 9.80 -12.09 6.06
CA THR A 69 10.96 -11.87 5.19
C THR A 69 10.77 -12.52 3.81
N ASN A 70 11.55 -12.08 2.82
CA ASN A 70 11.63 -12.73 1.50
C ASN A 70 11.91 -14.23 1.61
N GLU A 71 12.71 -14.65 2.60
CA GLU A 71 13.10 -16.05 2.76
C GLU A 71 12.02 -16.90 3.43
N GLU A 72 11.22 -16.33 4.33
CA GLU A 72 10.03 -16.99 4.86
C GLU A 72 8.96 -17.18 3.77
N VAL A 73 8.75 -16.18 2.90
CA VAL A 73 7.86 -16.31 1.74
C VAL A 73 8.33 -17.41 0.80
N ARG A 74 9.63 -17.43 0.44
CA ARG A 74 10.22 -18.51 -0.37
C ARG A 74 10.06 -19.87 0.31
N SER A 75 10.36 -19.99 1.59
CA SER A 75 10.24 -21.24 2.37
C SER A 75 8.80 -21.78 2.36
N VAL A 76 7.80 -20.90 2.59
CA VAL A 76 6.38 -21.26 2.54
C VAL A 76 5.95 -21.66 1.12
N LEU A 77 6.44 -20.99 0.07
CA LEU A 77 6.16 -21.35 -1.32
C LEU A 77 6.80 -22.70 -1.72
N ARG A 78 8.06 -22.94 -1.34
CA ARG A 78 8.74 -24.24 -1.52
C ARG A 78 7.98 -25.37 -0.83
N GLN A 79 7.44 -25.13 0.37
CA GLN A 79 6.68 -26.12 1.14
C GLN A 79 5.27 -26.38 0.58
N ARG A 80 4.51 -25.32 0.26
CA ARG A 80 3.06 -25.40 -0.05
C ARG A 80 2.74 -25.46 -1.55
N ALA A 81 3.63 -24.97 -2.41
CA ALA A 81 3.44 -24.90 -3.85
C ALA A 81 4.74 -25.26 -4.63
N PRO A 82 5.41 -26.39 -4.34
CA PRO A 82 6.76 -26.69 -4.86
C PRO A 82 6.88 -26.63 -6.38
N ARG A 83 5.83 -27.03 -7.12
CA ARG A 83 5.82 -26.99 -8.59
C ARG A 83 5.86 -25.54 -9.12
N ALA A 84 5.01 -24.67 -8.59
CA ALA A 84 4.98 -23.25 -8.95
C ALA A 84 6.26 -22.53 -8.49
N ALA A 85 6.82 -22.87 -7.32
CA ALA A 85 8.07 -22.30 -6.83
C ALA A 85 9.28 -22.60 -7.76
N ALA A 86 9.31 -23.80 -8.35
CA ALA A 86 10.29 -24.20 -9.35
C ALA A 86 10.08 -23.47 -10.70
N GLU A 87 8.84 -23.42 -11.20
CA GLU A 87 8.48 -22.73 -12.45
C GLU A 87 8.75 -21.22 -12.39
N MET A 88 8.43 -20.57 -11.27
CA MET A 88 8.62 -19.13 -11.06
C MET A 88 10.06 -18.72 -10.70
N LYS A 89 10.99 -19.66 -10.49
CA LYS A 89 12.36 -19.41 -9.98
C LYS A 89 12.35 -18.51 -8.72
N VAL A 90 11.62 -18.95 -7.68
CA VAL A 90 11.27 -18.17 -6.48
C VAL A 90 12.45 -17.44 -5.78
N GLU A 91 13.66 -17.96 -5.94
CA GLU A 91 14.92 -17.38 -5.44
C GLU A 91 15.26 -16.02 -6.06
N SER A 92 14.92 -15.84 -7.34
CA SER A 92 15.14 -14.61 -8.12
C SER A 92 14.06 -13.55 -7.93
N VAL A 93 13.01 -13.86 -7.17
CA VAL A 93 11.93 -12.93 -6.84
C VAL A 93 12.28 -12.19 -5.55
N ASP A 94 12.18 -10.87 -5.61
CA ASP A 94 12.04 -10.01 -4.42
C ASP A 94 10.54 -9.81 -4.16
N PHE A 95 10.10 -10.08 -2.94
CA PHE A 95 8.70 -9.90 -2.51
C PHE A 95 8.49 -8.58 -1.77
N GLY A 96 9.48 -7.68 -1.77
CA GLY A 96 9.40 -6.36 -1.14
C GLY A 96 9.49 -6.40 0.38
N ALA A 97 10.11 -7.44 0.95
CA ALA A 97 10.22 -7.59 2.40
C ALA A 97 11.19 -6.55 3.01
N VAL A 98 10.66 -5.67 3.87
CA VAL A 98 11.41 -4.58 4.49
C VAL A 98 12.03 -5.03 5.82
N SER A 99 13.35 -5.21 5.84
CA SER A 99 14.14 -5.50 7.05
C SER A 99 14.61 -4.24 7.80
N ASP A 100 14.58 -3.07 7.16
CA ASP A 100 15.00 -1.78 7.69
C ASP A 100 14.03 -0.71 7.14
N LEU A 101 13.16 -0.21 8.03
CA LEU A 101 12.07 0.71 7.68
C LEU A 101 12.59 2.10 7.26
N PRO A 102 13.43 2.81 8.04
CA PRO A 102 14.02 4.09 7.62
C PRO A 102 14.77 4.00 6.29
N ASN A 103 15.65 3.00 6.12
CA ASN A 103 16.42 2.87 4.88
C ASN A 103 15.57 2.43 3.68
N SER A 104 14.40 1.80 3.88
CA SER A 104 13.47 1.62 2.75
C SER A 104 12.93 2.94 2.26
N VAL A 105 12.39 3.77 3.16
CA VAL A 105 11.85 5.09 2.81
C VAL A 105 12.90 5.94 2.07
N VAL A 106 14.16 5.94 2.52
CA VAL A 106 15.26 6.63 1.83
C VAL A 106 15.52 6.06 0.43
N ARG A 107 15.56 4.72 0.26
CA ARG A 107 15.72 4.09 -1.06
C ARG A 107 14.56 4.39 -2.00
N ASP A 108 13.34 4.36 -1.49
CA ASP A 108 12.11 4.53 -2.29
C ASP A 108 11.95 6.00 -2.75
N VAL A 109 12.23 6.96 -1.85
CA VAL A 109 12.34 8.39 -2.19
C VAL A 109 13.43 8.62 -3.23
N LYS A 110 14.62 8.02 -3.05
CA LYS A 110 15.73 8.14 -4.00
C LYS A 110 15.37 7.57 -5.38
N PHE A 111 14.79 6.38 -5.43
CA PHE A 111 14.35 5.73 -6.67
C PHE A 111 13.36 6.60 -7.46
N LEU A 112 12.40 7.23 -6.78
CA LEU A 112 11.44 8.14 -7.41
C LEU A 112 12.10 9.45 -7.89
N LYS A 113 13.06 10.01 -7.15
CA LYS A 113 13.87 11.18 -7.57
C LYS A 113 14.75 10.86 -8.80
N GLU A 114 15.41 9.70 -8.82
CA GLU A 114 16.29 9.28 -9.94
C GLU A 114 15.51 8.80 -11.19
N SER A 115 14.23 8.48 -11.06
CA SER A 115 13.39 8.00 -12.15
C SER A 115 13.18 9.05 -13.25
N LYS A 116 13.39 8.64 -14.52
CA LYS A 116 13.05 9.41 -15.73
C LYS A 116 11.56 9.36 -16.10
N LEU A 117 10.76 8.58 -15.37
CA LEU A 117 9.30 8.50 -15.54
C LEU A 117 8.57 9.45 -14.57
N VAL A 118 9.27 9.97 -13.57
CA VAL A 118 8.79 11.05 -12.69
C VAL A 118 9.20 12.38 -13.31
N ARG A 119 8.26 13.33 -13.39
CA ARG A 119 8.49 14.65 -13.98
C ARG A 119 9.38 15.49 -13.08
N GLU A 120 10.29 16.27 -13.65
CA GLU A 120 11.31 16.99 -12.89
C GLU A 120 10.69 17.97 -11.87
N GLU A 121 9.57 18.63 -12.19
CA GLU A 121 8.86 19.55 -11.30
C GLU A 121 8.26 18.88 -10.04
N LEU A 122 8.14 17.55 -10.03
CA LEU A 122 7.63 16.79 -8.89
C LEU A 122 8.75 16.35 -7.94
N LYS A 123 10.01 16.27 -8.38
CA LYS A 123 11.09 15.58 -7.64
C LYS A 123 11.49 16.27 -6.34
N GLU A 124 11.57 17.60 -6.36
CA GLU A 124 11.81 18.43 -5.17
C GLU A 124 10.67 18.32 -4.13
N ASN A 125 9.49 17.87 -4.56
CA ASN A 125 8.31 17.70 -3.72
C ASN A 125 8.12 16.25 -3.23
N ILE A 126 9.04 15.32 -3.55
CA ILE A 126 9.00 13.94 -3.04
C ILE A 126 9.46 13.93 -1.58
N LYS A 127 8.58 13.44 -0.71
CA LYS A 127 8.79 13.31 0.73
C LYS A 127 8.58 11.87 1.18
N GLY A 128 9.41 11.43 2.13
CA GLY A 128 9.32 10.10 2.76
C GLY A 128 8.89 10.21 4.21
N TYR A 129 8.03 9.29 4.66
CA TYR A 129 7.52 9.27 6.02
C TYR A 129 7.50 7.84 6.58
N LEU A 130 7.66 7.71 7.90
CA LEU A 130 7.28 6.51 8.65
C LEU A 130 6.03 6.79 9.48
N TYR A 131 5.10 5.83 9.49
CA TYR A 131 3.92 5.82 10.33
C TYR A 131 4.07 4.78 11.45
N ASP A 132 3.99 5.22 12.70
CA ASP A 132 3.96 4.30 13.84
C ASP A 132 2.52 3.86 14.15
N ILE A 133 2.20 2.63 13.74
CA ILE A 133 0.92 1.96 13.99
C ILE A 133 0.53 1.83 15.48
N LYS A 134 1.45 2.10 16.43
CA LYS A 134 1.16 2.05 17.88
C LYS A 134 0.70 3.38 18.45
N THR A 135 1.19 4.50 17.91
CA THR A 135 0.91 5.84 18.43
C THR A 135 0.08 6.70 17.47
N GLY A 136 0.02 6.33 16.19
CA GLY A 136 -0.61 7.11 15.13
C GLY A 136 0.26 8.28 14.64
N SER A 137 1.52 8.39 15.05
CA SER A 137 2.41 9.46 14.60
C SER A 137 2.96 9.23 13.20
N LEU A 138 3.19 10.31 12.46
CA LEU A 138 3.87 10.33 11.17
C LEU A 138 5.16 11.16 11.28
N GLU A 139 6.32 10.55 11.00
CA GLU A 139 7.65 11.17 11.09
C GLU A 139 8.27 11.31 9.69
N GLU A 140 8.83 12.47 9.36
CA GLU A 140 9.51 12.69 8.07
C GLU A 140 10.92 12.10 8.08
N ILE A 141 11.21 11.21 7.13
CA ILE A 141 12.53 10.61 6.96
C ILE A 141 13.29 11.40 5.90
N LEU A 142 14.38 12.05 6.32
CA LEU A 142 15.24 12.85 5.45
C LEU A 142 16.16 11.95 4.60
N GLY A 143 16.10 12.10 3.27
CA GLY A 143 16.87 11.33 2.27
C GLY A 143 16.85 11.95 0.86
#